data_AF-A0A5C8A4V1-F1
#
_entry.id   AF-A0A5C8A4V1-F1
#
_cell.length_a   1.000
_cell.length_b   1.000
_cell.length_c   1.000
_cell.angle_alpha   90.00
_cell.angle_beta   90.00
_cell.angle_gamma   90.00
#
_symmetry.space_group_name_H-M   'P 1'
#
loop_
_entity.id
_entity.type
_entity.pdbx_description
1 polymer ?
#
loop_
_entity_poly.entity_id
_entity_poly.type
_entity_poly.pdbx_seq_one_letter_code
_entity_poly.pdbx_strand_id
1 'polypeptide(L)'
;MDRKPYDIADNVMSARLFRSIISMIVAAHLILVLAYTLPRGWVPDRLYAWGQRYTRPWFHQRWALFAPDPADCDRVLEVGFPDGTWRPLIPADRPYLVRRMARPLAQLVSDDLRAGRTVDPVLARAMRGLVRDIGREVPDLHFRLVERCIVDPGEPAQRMTNLFILDLPVP
;
A
#
# COMPACT_ATOMS: atom_id res chain seq x y z
N MET A 1 -5.08 66.71 7.42
CA MET A 1 -5.32 65.25 7.41
C MET A 1 -4.07 64.60 6.88
N ASP A 2 -3.22 64.15 7.80
CA ASP A 2 -1.87 63.67 7.54
C ASP A 2 -1.93 62.15 7.31
N ARG A 3 -1.70 61.68 6.08
CA ARG A 3 -1.68 60.24 5.78
C ARG A 3 -0.32 59.70 6.21
N LYS A 4 -0.28 58.96 7.32
CA LYS A 4 0.91 58.21 7.74
C LYS A 4 1.39 57.30 6.59
N PRO A 5 2.69 57.32 6.24
CA PRO A 5 3.27 56.42 5.24
C PRO A 5 3.56 55.04 5.84
N TYR A 6 2.60 54.47 6.56
CA TYR A 6 2.65 53.11 7.08
C TYR A 6 1.69 52.28 6.21
N ASP A 7 2.16 51.71 5.09
CA ASP A 7 1.46 50.56 4.50
C ASP A 7 2.14 49.88 3.29
N ILE A 8 3.20 50.45 2.69
CA ILE A 8 3.74 49.87 1.45
C ILE A 8 4.79 48.78 1.74
N ALA A 9 5.65 48.98 2.73
CA ALA A 9 6.74 48.05 3.04
C ALA A 9 6.24 46.73 3.67
N ASP A 10 5.27 46.80 4.58
CA ASP A 10 4.71 45.63 5.26
C ASP A 10 3.90 44.73 4.29
N ASN A 11 3.18 45.33 3.34
CA ASN A 11 2.45 44.60 2.31
C ASN A 11 3.36 43.93 1.26
N VAL A 12 4.52 44.52 0.96
CA VAL A 12 5.50 43.92 0.03
C VAL A 12 6.30 42.80 0.70
N MET A 13 6.65 42.95 1.98
CA MET A 13 7.34 41.90 2.74
C MET A 13 6.41 40.70 3.00
N SER A 14 5.13 40.94 3.29
CA SER A 14 4.12 39.89 3.41
C SER A 14 3.90 39.18 2.07
N ALA A 15 3.86 39.90 0.94
CA ALA A 15 3.72 39.30 -0.38
C ALA A 15 4.94 38.45 -0.79
N ARG A 16 6.17 38.89 -0.49
CA ARG A 16 7.40 38.11 -0.75
C ARG A 16 7.48 36.86 0.12
N LEU A 17 7.14 36.98 1.40
CA LEU A 17 7.07 35.85 2.33
C LEU A 17 6.02 34.85 1.87
N PHE A 18 4.83 35.33 1.53
CA PHE A 18 3.72 34.52 1.02
C PHE A 18 4.10 33.76 -0.25
N ARG A 19 4.72 34.44 -1.23
CA ARG A 19 5.23 33.79 -2.45
C ARG A 19 6.26 32.71 -2.12
N SER A 20 7.19 33.00 -1.20
CA SER A 20 8.23 32.04 -0.80
C SER A 20 7.63 30.80 -0.14
N ILE A 21 6.66 30.97 0.75
CA ILE A 21 5.93 29.86 1.39
C ILE A 21 5.22 29.02 0.32
N ILE A 22 4.49 29.64 -0.61
CA ILE A 22 3.83 28.93 -1.70
C ILE A 22 4.84 28.14 -2.53
N SER A 23 5.95 28.78 -2.93
CA SER A 23 7.00 28.11 -3.70
C SER A 23 7.59 26.91 -2.96
N MET A 24 7.82 27.02 -1.64
CA MET A 24 8.28 25.90 -0.82
C MET A 24 7.24 24.76 -0.76
N ILE A 25 5.96 25.07 -0.60
CA ILE A 25 4.88 24.07 -0.58
C ILE A 25 4.81 23.33 -1.92
N VAL A 26 4.84 24.07 -3.04
CA VAL A 26 4.81 23.48 -4.39
C VAL A 26 6.05 22.62 -4.63
N ALA A 27 7.24 23.09 -4.24
CA ALA A 27 8.47 22.31 -4.37
C ALA A 27 8.40 21.02 -3.53
N ALA A 28 7.94 21.10 -2.28
CA ALA A 28 7.77 19.93 -1.42
C ALA A 28 6.77 18.92 -2.01
N HIS A 29 5.64 19.40 -2.54
CA HIS A 29 4.67 18.57 -3.25
C HIS A 29 5.31 17.82 -4.43
N LEU A 30 6.04 18.53 -5.30
CA LEU A 30 6.70 17.93 -6.46
C LEU A 30 7.75 16.90 -6.06
N ILE A 31 8.54 17.19 -5.01
CA ILE A 31 9.54 16.25 -4.48
C ILE A 31 8.85 14.96 -3.98
N LEU A 32 7.75 15.07 -3.23
CA LEU A 32 7.03 13.90 -2.72
C LEU A 32 6.37 13.09 -3.85
N VAL A 33 5.84 13.75 -4.88
CA VAL A 33 5.31 13.09 -6.07
C VAL A 33 6.40 12.37 -6.86
N LEU A 34 7.56 13.01 -7.07
CA LEU A 34 8.70 12.41 -7.74
C LEU A 34 9.26 11.21 -6.96
N ALA A 35 9.40 11.36 -5.64
CA ALA A 35 9.82 10.28 -4.76
C ALA A 35 8.89 9.07 -4.90
N TYR A 36 7.59 9.30 -5.01
CA TYR A 36 6.60 8.25 -5.19
C TYR A 36 6.65 7.58 -6.58
N THR A 37 6.98 8.32 -7.65
CA THR A 37 6.95 7.80 -9.03
C THR A 37 8.24 7.18 -9.52
N LEU A 38 9.39 7.56 -8.96
CA LEU A 38 10.69 7.04 -9.38
C LEU A 38 10.89 5.56 -8.95
N PRO A 39 11.76 4.80 -9.66
CA PRO A 39 12.12 3.45 -9.27
C PRO A 39 12.66 3.40 -7.84
N ARG A 40 12.26 2.37 -7.08
CA ARG A 40 12.56 2.24 -5.65
C ARG A 40 14.05 2.36 -5.31
N GLY A 41 14.93 1.85 -6.18
CA GLY A 41 16.38 1.88 -5.96
C GLY A 41 17.01 3.28 -6.11
N TRP A 42 16.26 4.28 -6.60
CA TRP A 42 16.77 5.64 -6.81
C TRP A 42 16.39 6.62 -5.69
N VAL A 43 15.46 6.22 -4.81
CA VAL A 43 14.89 7.10 -3.79
C VAL A 43 15.19 6.55 -2.40
N PRO A 44 15.71 7.37 -1.47
CA PRO A 44 15.89 6.96 -0.08
C PRO A 44 14.60 6.46 0.56
N ASP A 45 14.69 5.41 1.37
CA ASP A 45 13.55 4.70 1.98
C ASP A 45 12.56 5.61 2.70
N ARG A 46 13.09 6.55 3.50
CA ARG A 46 12.27 7.52 4.24
C ARG A 46 11.51 8.45 3.32
N LEU A 47 12.19 9.00 2.31
CA LEU A 47 11.57 9.93 1.36
C LEU A 47 10.51 9.21 0.52
N TYR A 48 10.78 7.96 0.15
CA TYR A 48 9.83 7.11 -0.55
C TYR A 48 8.57 6.83 0.30
N ALA A 49 8.72 6.48 1.59
CA ALA A 49 7.62 6.25 2.51
C ALA A 49 6.76 7.52 2.72
N TRP A 50 7.40 8.68 2.90
CA TRP A 50 6.70 9.97 2.98
C TRP A 50 5.97 10.33 1.68
N GLY A 51 6.63 10.11 0.54
CA GLY A 51 6.05 10.31 -0.78
C GLY A 51 4.74 9.52 -0.93
N GLN A 52 4.77 8.22 -0.64
CA GLN A 52 3.57 7.38 -0.70
C GLN A 52 2.46 7.85 0.22
N ARG A 53 2.75 8.07 1.50
CA ARG A 53 1.72 8.47 2.49
C ARG A 53 1.02 9.75 2.04
N TYR A 54 1.77 10.68 1.46
CA TYR A 54 1.27 11.93 0.94
C TYR A 54 0.45 11.77 -0.35
N THR A 55 0.96 11.06 -1.35
CA THR A 55 0.33 10.96 -2.69
C THR A 55 -0.81 9.96 -2.75
N ARG A 56 -0.78 8.91 -1.92
CA ARG A 56 -1.68 7.75 -2.01
C ARG A 56 -3.18 8.12 -1.99
N PRO A 57 -3.67 8.98 -1.06
CA PRO A 57 -5.10 9.34 -1.03
C PRO A 57 -5.62 9.96 -2.32
N TRP A 58 -4.74 10.61 -3.09
CA TRP A 58 -5.08 11.36 -4.29
C TRP A 58 -5.01 10.52 -5.56
N PHE A 59 -4.00 9.66 -5.69
CA PHE A 59 -3.78 8.87 -6.92
C PHE A 59 -4.53 7.53 -6.93
N HIS A 60 -4.77 6.90 -5.76
CA HIS A 60 -5.29 5.53 -5.72
C HIS A 60 -6.81 5.39 -5.82
N GLN A 61 -7.56 6.49 -5.87
CA GLN A 61 -9.03 6.42 -5.96
C GLN A 61 -9.53 5.90 -7.32
N ARG A 62 -8.74 6.01 -8.41
CA ARG A 62 -9.14 5.57 -9.77
C ARG A 62 -8.04 4.94 -10.63
N TRP A 63 -6.78 4.94 -10.19
CA TRP A 63 -5.62 4.52 -10.98
C TRP A 63 -4.83 3.37 -10.35
N ALA A 64 -5.49 2.55 -9.52
CA ALA A 64 -4.85 1.45 -8.81
C ALA A 64 -4.15 0.42 -9.72
N LEU A 65 -4.41 0.41 -11.03
CA LEU A 65 -3.66 -0.39 -12.00
C LEU A 65 -2.33 0.25 -12.45
N PHE A 66 -2.22 1.58 -12.41
CA PHE A 66 -1.12 2.36 -13.01
C PHE A 66 -0.23 3.06 -11.99
N ALA A 67 -0.70 3.23 -10.75
CA ALA A 67 0.04 3.93 -9.71
C ALA A 67 1.26 3.09 -9.26
N PRO A 68 2.48 3.66 -9.15
CA PRO A 68 3.62 2.97 -8.55
C PRO A 68 3.22 2.41 -7.19
N ASP A 69 3.36 1.09 -7.04
CA ASP A 69 2.99 0.42 -5.80
C ASP A 69 3.96 0.88 -4.72
N PRO A 70 3.48 1.22 -3.52
CA PRO A 70 3.48 0.14 -2.53
C PRO A 70 2.42 0.33 -1.45
N ALA A 71 1.94 -0.78 -0.91
CA ALA A 71 1.19 -0.72 0.32
C ALA A 71 2.17 -0.53 1.49
N ASP A 72 1.90 0.45 2.36
CA ASP A 72 2.49 0.57 3.70
C ASP A 72 2.49 -0.80 4.40
N CYS A 73 1.51 -1.62 4.08
CA CYS A 73 1.39 -3.03 4.41
C CYS A 73 1.55 -3.93 3.19
N ASP A 74 2.66 -4.65 3.11
CA ASP A 74 2.72 -5.77 2.17
C ASP A 74 1.76 -6.88 2.63
N ARG A 75 0.93 -7.38 1.74
CA ARG A 75 -0.11 -8.38 2.05
C ARG A 75 0.03 -9.54 1.09
N VAL A 76 0.24 -10.72 1.65
CA VAL A 76 0.45 -11.94 0.89
C VAL A 76 -0.48 -13.01 1.45
N LEU A 77 -1.28 -13.61 0.56
CA LEU A 77 -2.01 -14.83 0.86
C LEU A 77 -1.07 -16.01 0.67
N GLU A 78 -1.02 -16.90 1.64
CA GLU A 78 -0.21 -18.10 1.60
C GLU A 78 -1.10 -19.34 1.78
N VAL A 79 -0.69 -20.42 1.12
CA VAL A 79 -1.28 -21.75 1.24
C VAL A 79 -0.31 -22.64 2.02
N GLY A 80 -0.85 -23.32 3.03
CA GLY A 80 -0.16 -24.26 3.89
C GLY A 80 -0.41 -25.68 3.43
N PHE A 81 0.63 -26.50 3.46
CA PHE A 81 0.60 -27.91 3.08
C PHE A 81 0.67 -28.82 4.31
N PRO A 82 0.28 -30.11 4.17
CA PRO A 82 0.32 -31.08 5.29
C PRO A 82 1.71 -31.31 5.88
N ASP A 83 2.77 -31.01 5.12
CA ASP A 83 4.17 -31.08 5.57
C ASP A 83 4.59 -29.86 6.42
N GLY A 84 3.66 -28.94 6.69
CA GLY A 84 3.89 -27.70 7.45
C GLY A 84 4.51 -26.57 6.65
N THR A 85 4.78 -26.77 5.35
CA THR A 85 5.33 -25.72 4.49
C THR A 85 4.26 -24.71 4.10
N TRP A 86 4.67 -23.44 3.98
CA TRP A 86 3.82 -22.34 3.55
C TRP A 86 4.39 -21.71 2.29
N ARG A 87 3.53 -21.51 1.28
CA ARG A 87 3.93 -20.91 0.01
C ARG A 87 2.98 -19.78 -0.36
N PRO A 88 3.48 -18.70 -1.01
CA PRO A 88 2.60 -17.68 -1.57
C PRO A 88 1.57 -18.32 -2.51
N LEU A 89 0.31 -17.97 -2.32
CA LEU A 89 -0.80 -18.36 -3.20
C LEU A 89 -0.50 -17.98 -4.66
N ILE A 90 0.25 -16.89 -4.82
CA ILE A 90 0.70 -16.36 -6.10
C ILE A 90 2.21 -16.26 -6.06
N PRO A 91 2.91 -17.21 -6.71
CA PRO A 91 4.36 -17.25 -6.74
C PRO A 91 4.98 -15.96 -7.29
N ALA A 92 6.16 -15.59 -6.76
CA ALA A 92 6.86 -14.36 -7.11
C ALA A 92 7.39 -14.36 -8.56
N ASP A 93 7.61 -15.54 -9.15
CA ASP A 93 8.06 -15.74 -10.53
C ASP A 93 6.96 -15.48 -11.58
N ARG A 94 5.70 -15.31 -11.16
CA ARG A 94 4.60 -14.98 -12.06
C ARG A 94 4.79 -13.60 -12.71
N PRO A 95 4.29 -13.40 -13.95
CA PRO A 95 4.35 -12.10 -14.62
C PRO A 95 3.77 -10.97 -13.76
N TYR A 96 4.36 -9.78 -13.86
CA TYR A 96 3.97 -8.60 -13.07
C TYR A 96 2.46 -8.33 -13.10
N LEU A 97 1.83 -8.41 -14.27
CA LEU A 97 0.40 -8.19 -14.43
C LEU A 97 -0.44 -9.20 -13.62
N VAL A 98 -0.05 -10.47 -13.60
CA VAL A 98 -0.75 -11.51 -12.83
C VAL A 98 -0.65 -11.23 -11.34
N ARG A 99 0.56 -10.90 -10.84
CA ARG A 99 0.76 -10.52 -9.43
C ARG A 99 -0.09 -9.31 -9.06
N ARG A 100 -0.15 -8.30 -9.93
CA ARG A 100 -0.88 -7.05 -9.69
C ARG A 100 -2.40 -7.26 -9.73
N MET A 101 -2.92 -8.05 -10.66
CA MET A 101 -4.36 -8.34 -10.75
C MET A 101 -4.90 -9.10 -9.55
N ALA A 102 -4.04 -9.87 -8.88
CA ALA A 102 -4.48 -10.71 -7.78
C ALA A 102 -4.12 -10.16 -6.39
N ARG A 103 -3.35 -9.07 -6.32
CA ARG A 103 -3.11 -8.30 -5.09
C ARG A 103 -4.39 -7.79 -4.41
N PRO A 104 -5.44 -7.34 -5.14
CA PRO A 104 -6.72 -6.96 -4.53
C PRO A 104 -7.35 -8.08 -3.70
N LEU A 105 -7.09 -9.36 -4.02
CA LEU A 105 -7.59 -10.49 -3.25
C LEU A 105 -7.09 -10.44 -1.80
N ALA A 106 -5.80 -10.23 -1.58
CA ALA A 106 -5.21 -10.13 -0.24
C ALA A 106 -5.70 -8.87 0.51
N GLN A 107 -5.99 -7.79 -0.22
CA GLN A 107 -6.57 -6.58 0.35
C GLN A 107 -8.00 -6.81 0.83
N LEU A 108 -8.85 -7.42 0.01
CA LEU A 108 -10.24 -7.71 0.36
C LEU A 108 -10.34 -8.66 1.57
N VAL A 109 -9.50 -9.71 1.60
CA VAL A 109 -9.43 -10.61 2.77
C VAL A 109 -8.99 -9.86 4.03
N SER A 110 -7.99 -8.97 3.92
CA SER A 110 -7.56 -8.12 5.04
C SER A 110 -8.69 -7.22 5.55
N ASP A 111 -9.44 -6.61 4.64
CA ASP A 111 -10.54 -5.70 4.98
C ASP A 111 -11.70 -6.43 5.68
N ASP A 112 -11.99 -7.67 5.29
CA ASP A 112 -12.95 -8.53 5.99
C ASP A 112 -12.48 -8.90 7.40
N LEU A 113 -11.24 -9.40 7.53
CA LEU A 113 -10.68 -9.77 8.82
C LEU A 113 -10.59 -8.59 9.80
N ARG A 114 -10.17 -7.43 9.33
CA ARG A 114 -10.08 -6.21 10.15
C ARG A 114 -11.44 -5.68 10.58
N ALA A 115 -12.48 -5.95 9.79
CA ALA A 115 -13.85 -5.67 10.18
C ALA A 115 -14.47 -6.74 11.10
N GLY A 116 -13.69 -7.74 11.52
CA GLY A 116 -14.15 -8.85 12.36
C GLY A 116 -15.06 -9.83 11.62
N ARG A 117 -15.03 -9.83 10.28
CA ARG A 117 -15.81 -10.75 9.45
C ARG A 117 -14.97 -11.95 9.04
N THR A 118 -15.66 -13.06 8.74
CA THR A 118 -15.04 -14.19 8.05
C THR A 118 -14.81 -13.84 6.58
N VAL A 119 -13.94 -14.60 5.91
CA VAL A 119 -13.66 -14.42 4.48
C VAL A 119 -14.93 -14.64 3.67
N ASP A 120 -15.30 -13.67 2.84
CA ASP A 120 -16.46 -13.77 1.96
C ASP A 120 -16.42 -15.07 1.11
N PRO A 121 -17.56 -15.79 0.93
CA PRO A 121 -17.59 -17.05 0.20
C PRO A 121 -17.13 -16.96 -1.26
N VAL A 122 -17.35 -15.83 -1.94
CA VAL A 122 -16.86 -15.60 -3.32
C VAL A 122 -15.34 -15.50 -3.31
N LEU A 123 -14.78 -14.76 -2.35
CA LEU A 123 -13.33 -14.67 -2.14
C LEU A 123 -12.72 -16.03 -1.80
N ALA A 124 -13.34 -16.80 -0.91
CA ALA A 124 -12.91 -18.16 -0.56
C ALA A 124 -12.93 -19.10 -1.79
N ARG A 125 -13.97 -19.01 -2.63
CA ARG A 125 -14.06 -19.79 -3.88
C ARG A 125 -12.97 -19.38 -4.88
N ALA A 126 -12.70 -18.09 -5.01
CA ALA A 126 -11.62 -17.59 -5.86
C ALA A 126 -10.25 -18.09 -5.38
N MET A 127 -9.98 -18.04 -4.07
CA MET A 127 -8.76 -18.58 -3.47
C MET A 127 -8.59 -20.07 -3.75
N ARG A 128 -9.63 -20.88 -3.52
CA ARG A 128 -9.60 -22.32 -3.85
C ARG A 128 -9.42 -22.57 -5.34
N GLY A 129 -10.02 -21.74 -6.19
CA GLY A 129 -9.85 -21.81 -7.64
C GLY A 129 -8.39 -21.64 -8.07
N LEU A 130 -7.65 -20.73 -7.41
CA LEU A 130 -6.22 -20.49 -7.71
C LEU A 130 -5.31 -21.65 -7.36
N VAL A 131 -5.69 -22.49 -6.38
CA VAL A 131 -4.94 -23.67 -5.97
C VAL A 131 -5.63 -24.97 -6.37
N ARG A 132 -6.61 -24.92 -7.27
CA ARG A 132 -7.45 -26.08 -7.61
C ARG A 132 -6.62 -27.28 -8.07
N ASP A 133 -5.61 -27.05 -8.90
CA ASP A 133 -4.77 -28.13 -9.42
C ASP A 133 -3.89 -28.73 -8.32
N ILE A 134 -3.38 -27.90 -7.41
CA ILE A 134 -2.63 -28.34 -6.23
C ILE A 134 -3.54 -29.12 -5.27
N GLY A 135 -4.76 -28.65 -5.05
CA GLY A 135 -5.73 -29.26 -4.14
C GLY A 135 -6.28 -30.60 -4.64
N ARG A 136 -6.10 -30.93 -5.92
CA ARG A 136 -6.39 -32.28 -6.45
C ARG A 136 -5.34 -33.30 -6.00
N GLU A 137 -4.10 -32.85 -5.80
CA GLU A 137 -2.97 -33.68 -5.40
C GLU A 137 -2.80 -33.70 -3.88
N VAL A 138 -3.17 -32.61 -3.20
CA VAL A 138 -3.02 -32.41 -1.75
C VAL A 138 -4.38 -32.06 -1.13
N PRO A 139 -5.02 -32.99 -0.40
CA PRO A 139 -6.41 -32.84 0.03
C PRO A 139 -6.62 -31.90 1.24
N ASP A 140 -5.57 -31.53 1.96
CA ASP A 140 -5.65 -30.70 3.17
C ASP A 140 -4.78 -29.44 3.03
N LEU A 141 -5.36 -28.44 2.37
CA LEU A 141 -4.72 -27.13 2.19
C LEU A 141 -5.27 -26.14 3.21
N HIS A 142 -4.35 -25.50 3.93
CA HIS A 142 -4.67 -24.40 4.83
C HIS A 142 -4.39 -23.05 4.17
N PHE A 143 -5.03 -21.99 4.63
CA PHE A 143 -4.84 -20.66 4.09
C PHE A 143 -4.50 -19.69 5.21
N ARG A 144 -3.60 -18.74 4.92
CA ARG A 144 -3.31 -17.63 5.83
C ARG A 144 -3.11 -16.34 5.07
N LEU A 145 -3.39 -15.22 5.73
CA LEU A 145 -2.97 -13.89 5.32
C LEU A 145 -1.75 -13.47 6.15
N VAL A 146 -0.70 -13.06 5.45
CA VAL A 146 0.50 -12.45 6.05
C VAL A 146 0.49 -10.97 5.72
N GLU A 147 0.47 -10.11 6.75
CA GLU A 147 0.61 -8.67 6.59
C GLU A 147 1.95 -8.21 7.16
N ARG A 148 2.71 -7.41 6.41
CA ARG A 148 3.97 -6.78 6.85
C ARG A 148 3.87 -5.27 6.68
N CYS A 149 3.45 -4.59 7.74
CA CYS A 149 3.16 -3.16 7.76
C CYS A 149 4.30 -2.34 8.31
N ILE A 150 4.64 -1.23 7.65
CA ILE A 150 5.45 -0.15 8.21
C ILE A 150 4.67 0.47 9.37
N VAL A 151 5.30 0.50 10.55
CA VAL A 151 4.69 1.06 11.77
C VAL A 151 5.01 2.55 11.87
N ASP A 152 6.25 2.93 11.55
CA ASP A 152 6.72 4.32 11.56
C ASP A 152 7.35 4.68 10.21
N PRO A 153 6.84 5.71 9.49
CA PRO A 153 7.47 6.23 8.27
C PRO A 153 8.91 6.76 8.46
N GLY A 154 9.28 7.16 9.68
CA GLY A 154 10.64 7.54 10.03
C GLY A 154 11.61 6.35 10.07
N GLU A 155 11.08 5.14 10.27
CA GLU A 155 11.81 3.89 10.41
C GLU A 155 11.20 2.80 9.51
N PRO A 156 11.20 2.96 8.18
CA PRO A 156 10.48 2.08 7.25
C PRO A 156 10.99 0.63 7.20
N ALA A 157 12.18 0.38 7.78
CA ALA A 157 12.73 -0.95 7.98
C ALA A 157 12.01 -1.72 9.10
N GLN A 158 11.45 -1.03 10.09
CA GLN A 158 10.66 -1.64 11.15
C GLN A 158 9.27 -1.96 10.64
N ARG A 159 8.99 -3.26 10.54
CA ARG A 159 7.70 -3.76 10.07
C ARG A 159 7.08 -4.69 11.09
N MET A 160 5.83 -4.43 11.42
CA MET A 160 5.01 -5.35 12.18
C MET A 160 4.49 -6.45 11.25
N THR A 161 4.67 -7.70 11.64
CA THR A 161 4.13 -8.84 10.91
C THR A 161 2.92 -9.40 11.63
N ASN A 162 1.77 -9.40 10.96
CA ASN A 162 0.55 -10.05 11.45
C ASN A 162 0.28 -11.30 10.62
N LEU A 163 -0.13 -12.36 11.30
CA LEU A 163 -0.51 -13.64 10.68
C LEU A 163 -1.96 -13.92 11.05
N PHE A 164 -2.80 -14.10 10.02
CA PHE A 164 -4.20 -14.46 10.19
C PHE A 164 -4.42 -15.82 9.55
N ILE A 165 -4.75 -16.83 10.36
CA ILE A 165 -5.20 -18.12 9.84
C ILE A 165 -6.62 -17.95 9.31
N LEU A 166 -6.88 -18.47 8.11
CA LEU A 166 -8.13 -18.28 7.41
C LEU A 166 -8.95 -19.58 7.46
N ASP A 167 -10.07 -19.52 8.17
CA ASP A 167 -11.10 -20.55 8.10
C ASP A 167 -11.99 -20.26 6.89
N LEU A 168 -11.68 -20.92 5.76
CA LEU A 168 -12.47 -20.76 4.55
C LEU A 168 -13.78 -21.55 4.66
N PRO A 169 -14.96 -20.93 4.43
CA PRO A 169 -16.25 -21.62 4.51
C PRO A 169 -16.30 -22.80 3.54
N VAL A 170 -16.75 -23.98 3.99
CA VAL A 170 -16.85 -25.21 3.18
C VAL A 170 -17.61 -24.92 1.87
N PRO A 171 -17.16 -25.43 0.71
CA PRO A 171 -17.79 -25.16 -0.58
C PRO A 171 -19.24 -25.63 -0.68
#